data_AF-A0A847EZV9-F1
#
_entry.id   AF-A0A847EZV9-F1
#
_cell.length_a   1.000
_cell.length_b   1.000
_cell.length_c   1.000
_cell.angle_alpha   90.00
_cell.angle_beta   90.00
_cell.angle_gamma   90.00
#
_symmetry.space_group_name_H-M   'P 1'
#
loop_
_entity.id
_entity.type
_entity.pdbx_description
1 polymer ?
#
loop_
_entity_poly.entity_id
_entity_poly.type
_entity_poly.pdbx_seq_one_letter_code
_entity_poly.pdbx_strand_id
1 'polypeptide(L)' 'TYYFTQASIPRALPATDLACKAGRFGLNGQPYSSVDQALAAAKSESRPDDLIFVGGSTFVVAEVL' A
#
# COMPACT_ATOMS: atom_id res chain seq x y z
N THR A 1 4.29 2.02 -9.72
CA THR A 1 4.74 0.91 -8.86
C THR A 1 3.73 0.71 -7.75
N TYR A 2 3.67 -0.46 -7.12
CA TYR A 2 2.75 -0.73 -6.00
C TYR A 2 3.44 -0.49 -4.64
N TYR A 3 2.67 0.01 -3.68
CA TYR A 3 3.07 0.12 -2.28
C TYR A 3 2.09 -0.72 -1.47
N PHE A 4 2.47 -1.97 -1.17
CA PHE A 4 1.62 -2.90 -0.45
C PHE A 4 1.66 -2.57 1.04
N THR A 5 0.51 -2.53 1.69
CA THR A 5 0.41 -2.18 3.10
C THR A 5 -0.73 -2.94 3.78
N GLN A 6 -0.83 -2.77 5.09
CA GLN A 6 -1.84 -3.36 5.96
C GLN A 6 -2.42 -2.28 6.89
N ALA A 7 -3.74 -2.30 7.08
CA ALA A 7 -4.39 -1.48 8.11
C ALA A 7 -4.08 -2.04 9.50
N SER A 8 -4.15 -1.18 10.52
CA SER A 8 -3.94 -1.52 11.93
C SER A 8 -5.18 -2.19 12.53
N ILE A 9 -5.59 -3.32 11.95
CA ILE A 9 -6.71 -4.15 12.41
C ILE A 9 -6.32 -5.64 12.41
N PRO A 10 -6.84 -6.47 13.35
CA PRO A 10 -6.42 -7.88 13.47
C PRO A 10 -6.67 -8.75 12.23
N ARG A 11 -7.62 -8.35 11.37
CA ARG A 11 -8.00 -9.08 10.15
C ARG A 11 -7.24 -8.63 8.90
N ALA A 12 -6.34 -7.66 9.01
CA ALA A 12 -5.57 -7.18 7.87
C ALA A 12 -4.61 -8.29 7.40
N LEU A 13 -4.54 -8.49 6.08
CA LEU A 13 -3.54 -9.36 5.50
C LEU A 13 -2.16 -8.69 5.63
N PRO A 14 -1.11 -9.39 6.08
CA PRO A 14 0.23 -8.82 6.13
C PRO A 14 0.68 -8.28 4.78
N ALA A 15 1.35 -7.13 4.77
CA ALA A 15 1.77 -6.47 3.54
C ALA A 15 2.70 -7.34 2.69
N THR A 16 3.57 -8.14 3.33
CA THR A 16 4.46 -9.11 2.68
C THR A 16 3.68 -10.20 1.94
N ASP A 17 2.61 -10.70 2.55
CA ASP A 17 1.75 -11.74 1.98
C ASP A 17 0.95 -11.17 0.80
N LEU A 18 0.48 -9.93 0.95
CA LEU A 18 -0.18 -9.21 -0.14
C LEU A 18 0.76 -9.02 -1.33
N ALA A 19 2.00 -8.57 -1.10
CA ALA A 19 3.01 -8.40 -2.14
C ALA A 19 3.33 -9.72 -2.85
N CYS A 20 3.50 -10.81 -2.10
CA CYS A 20 3.74 -12.15 -2.66
C CYS A 20 2.57 -12.61 -3.56
N LYS A 21 1.32 -12.45 -3.08
CA LYS A 21 0.13 -12.79 -3.88
C LYS A 21 0.01 -11.91 -5.12
N ALA A 22 0.25 -10.60 -4.98
CA ALA A 22 0.15 -9.62 -6.06
C ALA A 22 1.20 -9.85 -7.16
N GLY A 23 2.42 -10.26 -6.78
CA GLY A 23 3.49 -10.61 -7.72
C GLY A 23 3.10 -11.76 -8.67
N ARG A 24 2.25 -12.69 -8.23
CA ARG A 24 1.71 -13.77 -9.10
C ARG A 24 0.82 -13.25 -10.22
N PHE A 25 0.30 -12.03 -10.09
CA PHE A 25 -0.50 -11.33 -11.09
C PHE A 25 0.32 -10.27 -11.86
N GLY A 26 1.64 -10.23 -11.68
CA GLY A 26 2.51 -9.23 -12.31
C GLY A 26 2.44 -7.85 -11.66
N LEU A 27 1.80 -7.73 -10.49
CA LEU A 27 1.75 -6.47 -9.74
C LEU A 27 2.99 -6.36 -8.85
N ASN A 28 3.94 -5.51 -9.27
CA ASN A 28 5.25 -5.39 -8.63
C ASN A 28 5.34 -4.15 -7.76
N GLY A 29 5.94 -4.30 -6.57
CA GLY A 29 5.99 -3.25 -5.57
C GLY A 29 6.64 -3.71 -4.27
N GLN A 30 6.73 -2.80 -3.30
CA GLN A 30 7.35 -3.07 -2.00
C GLN A 30 6.28 -3.17 -0.90
N PRO A 31 6.47 -4.07 0.09
CA PRO A 31 5.62 -4.12 1.28
C PRO A 31 6.07 -3.12 2.35
N TYR A 32 5.10 -2.52 3.04
CA TYR A 32 5.30 -1.60 4.16
C TYR A 32 4.41 -2.00 5.34
N SER A 33 4.92 -1.80 6.55
CA SER A 33 4.26 -2.30 7.76
C SER A 33 3.04 -1.49 8.21
N SER A 34 2.87 -0.27 7.69
CA SER A 34 1.73 0.60 7.97
C SER A 34 1.31 1.43 6.74
N VAL A 35 0.07 1.94 6.76
CA VAL A 35 -0.47 2.81 5.72
C VAL A 35 0.36 4.08 5.57
N ASP A 36 0.78 4.69 6.68
CA ASP A 36 1.65 5.88 6.70
C ASP A 36 2.99 5.64 6.01
N GLN A 37 3.65 4.50 6.26
CA GLN A 37 4.93 4.19 5.63
C GLN A 37 4.79 4.03 4.12
N ALA A 38 3.74 3.33 3.66
CA ALA A 38 3.46 3.17 2.25
C ALA A 38 3.16 4.51 1.57
N LEU A 39 2.35 5.36 2.21
CA LEU A 39 1.99 6.67 1.68
C LEU A 39 3.19 7.61 1.63
N ALA A 40 4.05 7.60 2.65
CA ALA A 40 5.27 8.39 2.68
C ALA A 40 6.24 7.97 1.56
N ALA A 41 6.42 6.66 1.35
CA ALA A 41 7.22 6.14 0.25
C ALA A 41 6.64 6.54 -1.11
N ALA A 42 5.32 6.37 -1.31
CA ALA A 42 4.64 6.78 -2.53
C ALA A 42 4.81 8.27 -2.83
N LYS A 43 4.66 9.13 -1.81
CA LYS A 43 4.88 10.58 -1.94
C LYS A 43 6.33 10.93 -2.27
N SER A 44 7.29 10.20 -1.70
CA SER A 44 8.72 10.45 -1.95
C SER A 44 9.18 10.05 -3.35
N GLU A 45 8.51 9.07 -3.95
CA GLU A 45 8.83 8.56 -5.29
C GLU A 45 7.96 9.19 -6.40
N SER A 46 6.85 9.85 -6.03
CA SER A 46 5.96 10.54 -6.96
C SER A 46 6.49 11.91 -7.38
N ARG A 47 6.22 12.27 -8.64
CA ARG A 47 6.39 13.63 -9.17
C ARG A 47 5.14 14.48 -8.93
N PRO A 48 5.23 15.82 -9.04
CA PRO A 48 4.08 16.71 -8.85
C PRO A 48 2.88 16.43 -9.76
N ASP A 49 3.12 15.82 -10.92
CA ASP A 49 2.13 15.44 -11.93
C ASP A 49 1.66 13.98 -11.83
N ASP A 50 2.23 13.19 -10.92
CA ASP A 50 1.81 11.81 -10.69
C ASP A 50 0.54 11.74 -9.84
N LEU A 51 -0.25 10.68 -10.06
CA LEU A 51 -1.41 10.34 -9.23
C LEU A 51 -1.07 9.19 -8.27
N ILE A 52 -1.22 9.43 -6.97
CA ILE A 52 -1.20 8.38 -5.95
C ILE A 52 -2.63 7.89 -5.73
N PHE A 53 -2.92 6.65 -6.11
CA PHE A 53 -4.18 5.99 -5.81
C PHE A 53 -4.07 5.15 -4.54
N VAL A 54 -4.95 5.41 -3.56
CA VAL A 54 -5.07 4.63 -2.32
C VAL A 54 -6.40 3.89 -2.34
N GLY A 55 -6.38 2.58 -2.13
CA GLY A 55 -7.59 1.75 -2.17
C GLY A 55 -7.38 0.32 -1.68
N GLY A 56 -8.36 -0.55 -1.97
CA GLY A 56 -8.36 -1.97 -1.60
C GLY A 56 -9.05 -2.30 -0.27
N SER A 57 -9.21 -1.33 0.63
CA SER A 57 -9.93 -1.50 1.90
C SER A 57 -10.46 -0.17 2.43
N THR A 58 -11.67 -0.15 2.98
CA THR A 58 -12.22 1.03 3.67
C THR A 58 -11.37 1.45 4.87
N PHE A 59 -10.70 0.50 5.55
CA PHE A 59 -9.83 0.78 6.69
C PHE A 59 -8.50 1.40 6.26
N VAL A 60 -7.96 0.99 5.11
CA VAL A 60 -6.76 1.62 4.54
C VAL A 60 -7.05 3.07 4.15
N VAL A 61 -8.20 3.33 3.52
CA VAL A 61 -8.60 4.70 3.17
C VAL A 61 -8.82 5.55 4.42
N ALA A 62 -9.41 4.99 5.48
CA ALA A 62 -9.62 5.69 6.73
C ALA A 62 -8.32 6.08 7.44
N GLU A 63 -7.25 5.28 7.34
CA GLU A 63 -5.94 5.58 7.94
C GLU A 63 -5.14 6.65 7.18
N VAL A 64 -5.56 7.01 5.95
CA VAL A 64 -4.93 8.10 5.18
C VAL A 64 -5.54 9.47 5.49
N LEU A 65 -6.77 9.51 6.01
CA LEU A 65 -7.53 10.73 6.31
C LEU A 65 -7.21 11.27 7.70
#